data_AF-A0AAE6NFU8-F1
#
_entry.id   AF-A0AAE6NFU8-F1
#
_cell.length_a   1.000
_cell.length_b   1.000
_cell.length_c   1.000
_cell.angle_alpha   90.00
_cell.angle_beta   90.00
_cell.angle_gamma   90.00
#
_symmetry.space_group_name_H-M   'P 1'
#
loop_
_entity.id
_entity.type
_entity.pdbx_description
1 polymer ?
#
loop_
_entity_poly.entity_id
_entity_poly.type
_entity_poly.pdbx_seq_one_letter_code
_entity_poly.pdbx_strand_id
1 'polypeptide(L)'
;MTTAIRRADRRVSPVFLALAAVMAVSGWAVWSGTLGDYTGVAVFSFVVSGWVVSLCLHEYAHARTALHSGDISVEAKGYLTLNPLKYTHALLSIVLPVIFVIMGGIGLPGGAVFIERGRIKGRWRHSLISAAGPLTNILFAAVCTAPFWLHALSGVPAVFRYALAFLALLQVTAAILNFLPVPGLDGYGVLEPWLSRKVRRQVEPFAPFGLLAVFVFLWVPEVNRVFFDLVDAILRGLGVSQLETYIGQEYFRFWQGAPQLPQTGGLF
;
A
#
# COMPACT_ATOMS: atom_id res chain seq x y z
N MET A 1 -22.86 30.06 -13.48
CA MET A 1 -21.51 29.52 -13.78
C MET A 1 -21.03 28.50 -12.73
N THR A 2 -21.93 27.81 -12.02
CA THR A 2 -21.64 27.00 -10.82
C THR A 2 -21.73 25.49 -11.06
N THR A 3 -22.20 25.08 -12.24
CA THR A 3 -22.46 23.66 -12.57
C THR A 3 -21.30 22.97 -13.29
N ALA A 4 -20.42 23.74 -13.95
CA ALA A 4 -19.29 23.20 -14.72
C ALA A 4 -18.11 22.74 -13.84
N ILE A 5 -17.89 23.41 -12.69
CA ILE A 5 -16.79 23.08 -11.76
C ILE A 5 -17.03 21.71 -11.09
N ARG A 6 -18.28 21.37 -10.74
CA ARG A 6 -18.66 20.10 -10.09
C ARG A 6 -18.30 18.82 -10.85
N ARG A 7 -18.05 18.88 -12.16
CA ARG A 7 -17.79 17.70 -13.00
C ARG A 7 -16.31 17.48 -13.30
N ALA A 8 -15.46 18.50 -13.15
CA ALA A 8 -14.02 18.39 -13.38
C ALA A 8 -13.30 17.70 -12.21
N ASP A 9 -13.75 17.95 -10.97
CA ASP A 9 -13.12 17.46 -9.74
C ASP A 9 -13.38 15.97 -9.42
N ARG A 10 -14.14 15.28 -10.27
CA ARG A 10 -14.48 13.84 -10.13
C ARG A 10 -13.91 12.95 -11.23
N ARG A 11 -13.12 13.51 -12.16
CA ARG A 11 -12.51 12.72 -13.23
C ARG A 11 -11.27 12.01 -12.70
N VAL A 12 -11.17 10.71 -13.02
CA VAL A 12 -9.96 9.94 -12.78
C VAL A 12 -8.81 10.60 -13.54
N SER A 13 -7.71 10.87 -12.82
CA SER A 13 -6.53 11.50 -13.41
C SER A 13 -5.97 10.65 -14.55
N PRO A 14 -5.54 11.25 -15.67
CA PRO A 14 -4.80 10.53 -16.71
C PRO A 14 -3.57 9.80 -16.18
N VAL A 15 -2.93 10.35 -15.12
CA VAL A 15 -1.78 9.71 -14.45
C VAL A 15 -2.19 8.39 -13.79
N PHE A 16 -3.35 8.35 -13.12
CA PHE A 16 -3.85 7.11 -12.53
C PHE A 16 -4.22 6.08 -13.59
N LEU A 17 -4.85 6.53 -14.67
CA LEU A 17 -5.18 5.64 -15.81
C LEU A 17 -3.91 5.08 -16.45
N ALA A 18 -2.86 5.89 -16.61
CA ALA A 18 -1.57 5.43 -17.09
C ALA A 18 -0.93 4.41 -16.14
N LEU A 19 -0.97 4.62 -14.83
CA LEU A 19 -0.47 3.67 -13.83
C LEU A 19 -1.25 2.35 -13.85
N ALA A 20 -2.58 2.41 -13.93
CA ALA A 20 -3.43 1.23 -14.06
C ALA A 20 -3.16 0.47 -15.37
N ALA A 21 -2.93 1.20 -16.47
CA ALA A 21 -2.54 0.60 -17.75
C ALA A 21 -1.17 -0.07 -17.66
N VAL A 22 -0.17 0.56 -17.02
CA VAL A 22 1.14 -0.06 -16.76
C VAL A 22 0.98 -1.34 -15.95
N MET A 23 0.17 -1.32 -14.88
CA MET A 23 -0.12 -2.51 -14.07
C MET A 23 -0.75 -3.62 -14.92
N ALA A 24 -1.75 -3.32 -15.74
CA ALA A 24 -2.43 -4.31 -16.57
C ALA A 24 -1.50 -4.89 -17.65
N VAL A 25 -0.75 -4.04 -18.36
CA VAL A 25 0.16 -4.46 -19.43
C VAL A 25 1.32 -5.27 -18.89
N SER A 26 1.94 -4.84 -17.79
CA SER A 26 3.03 -5.59 -17.15
C SER A 26 2.54 -6.90 -16.54
N GLY A 27 1.36 -6.92 -15.92
CA GLY A 27 0.73 -8.16 -15.43
C GLY A 27 0.45 -9.15 -16.57
N TRP A 28 -0.07 -8.67 -17.70
CA TRP A 28 -0.26 -9.51 -18.89
C TRP A 28 1.07 -10.01 -19.47
N ALA A 29 2.12 -9.18 -19.48
CA ALA A 29 3.44 -9.59 -19.96
C ALA A 29 4.07 -10.68 -19.06
N VAL A 30 3.89 -10.58 -17.74
CA VAL A 30 4.30 -11.64 -16.79
C VAL A 30 3.47 -12.91 -17.00
N TRP A 31 2.16 -12.79 -17.21
CA TRP A 31 1.27 -13.93 -17.45
C TRP A 31 1.59 -14.66 -18.76
N SER A 32 1.74 -13.91 -19.85
CA SER A 32 1.96 -14.48 -21.19
C SER A 32 3.37 -15.02 -21.39
N GLY A 33 4.32 -14.65 -20.51
CA GLY A 33 5.72 -15.07 -20.62
C GLY A 33 6.44 -14.47 -21.85
N THR A 34 5.89 -13.44 -22.47
CA THR A 34 6.38 -12.88 -23.75
C THR A 34 7.75 -12.23 -23.66
N LEU A 35 8.21 -11.90 -22.46
CA LEU A 35 9.41 -11.10 -22.25
C LEU A 35 10.69 -11.90 -22.00
N GLY A 36 10.60 -13.23 -21.86
CA GLY A 36 11.77 -14.10 -21.69
C GLY A 36 12.75 -13.56 -20.63
N ASP A 37 13.94 -13.17 -21.06
CA ASP A 37 15.01 -12.63 -20.22
C ASP A 37 14.63 -11.33 -19.46
N TYR A 38 13.64 -10.58 -19.96
CA TYR A 38 13.16 -9.33 -19.34
C TYR A 38 11.99 -9.52 -18.38
N THR A 39 11.66 -10.76 -18.02
CA THR A 39 10.54 -11.06 -17.11
C THR A 39 10.63 -10.30 -15.78
N GLY A 40 11.83 -10.12 -15.23
CA GLY A 40 12.04 -9.37 -14.00
C GLY A 40 11.62 -7.89 -14.08
N VAL A 41 11.81 -7.24 -15.24
CA VAL A 41 11.38 -5.85 -15.48
C VAL A 41 9.85 -5.75 -15.46
N ALA A 42 9.16 -6.75 -16.00
CA ALA A 42 7.70 -6.78 -15.98
C ALA A 42 7.15 -7.07 -14.58
N VAL A 43 7.77 -7.99 -13.83
CA VAL A 43 7.42 -8.21 -12.41
C VAL A 43 7.62 -6.94 -11.60
N PHE A 44 8.76 -6.26 -11.76
CA PHE A 44 9.03 -4.98 -11.11
C PHE A 44 7.95 -3.94 -11.44
N SER A 45 7.65 -3.76 -12.73
CA SER A 45 6.67 -2.79 -13.20
C SER A 45 5.26 -3.10 -12.67
N PHE A 46 4.87 -4.37 -12.67
CA PHE A 46 3.58 -4.84 -12.14
C PHE A 46 3.44 -4.55 -10.65
N VAL A 47 4.45 -4.91 -9.86
CA VAL A 47 4.43 -4.75 -8.41
C VAL A 47 4.46 -3.28 -8.01
N VAL A 48 5.35 -2.47 -8.60
CA VAL A 48 5.43 -1.03 -8.29
C VAL A 48 4.14 -0.31 -8.68
N SER A 49 3.64 -0.53 -9.90
CA SER A 49 2.40 0.13 -10.33
C SER A 49 1.19 -0.32 -9.51
N GLY A 50 1.08 -1.61 -9.17
CA GLY A 50 0.04 -2.12 -8.28
C GLY A 50 0.09 -1.53 -6.88
N TRP A 51 1.29 -1.36 -6.32
CA TRP A 51 1.48 -0.69 -5.04
C TRP A 51 1.07 0.78 -5.09
N VAL A 52 1.47 1.53 -6.13
CA VAL A 52 1.08 2.95 -6.30
C VAL A 52 -0.43 3.10 -6.52
N VAL A 53 -1.06 2.19 -7.28
CA VAL A 53 -2.51 2.16 -7.47
C VAL A 53 -3.21 1.99 -6.13
N SER A 54 -2.78 1.03 -5.30
CA SER A 54 -3.32 0.81 -3.95
C SER A 54 -3.19 2.08 -3.10
N LEU A 55 -2.05 2.75 -3.12
CA LEU A 55 -1.85 4.01 -2.39
C LEU A 55 -2.78 5.13 -2.87
N CYS A 56 -3.00 5.26 -4.19
CA CYS A 56 -3.95 6.25 -4.71
C CYS A 56 -5.38 5.95 -4.21
N LEU A 57 -5.77 4.67 -4.17
CA LEU A 57 -7.07 4.24 -3.65
C LEU A 57 -7.19 4.51 -2.14
N HIS A 58 -6.14 4.26 -1.38
CA HIS A 58 -6.03 4.56 0.04
C HIS A 58 -6.31 6.05 0.33
N GLU A 59 -5.61 6.95 -0.36
CA GLU A 59 -5.78 8.38 -0.16
C GLU A 59 -7.12 8.89 -0.68
N TYR A 60 -7.61 8.30 -1.77
CA TYR A 60 -8.97 8.55 -2.24
C TYR A 60 -10.02 8.12 -1.21
N ALA A 61 -9.83 7.02 -0.48
CA ALA A 61 -10.76 6.56 0.53
C ALA A 61 -10.84 7.53 1.73
N HIS A 62 -9.69 8.04 2.19
CA HIS A 62 -9.64 9.12 3.17
C HIS A 62 -10.41 10.36 2.68
N ALA A 63 -10.09 10.81 1.47
CA ALA A 63 -10.70 11.98 0.86
C ALA A 63 -12.22 11.85 0.70
N ARG A 64 -12.66 10.68 0.22
CA ARG A 64 -14.08 10.36 0.00
C ARG A 64 -14.86 10.33 1.32
N THR A 65 -14.30 9.70 2.34
CA THR A 65 -14.92 9.58 3.66
C THR A 65 -14.98 10.95 4.37
N ALA A 66 -13.96 11.79 4.19
CA ALA A 66 -13.94 13.15 4.69
C ALA A 66 -15.02 14.03 4.02
N LEU A 67 -15.19 13.93 2.70
CA LEU A 67 -16.27 14.61 1.97
C LEU A 67 -17.64 14.19 2.48
N HIS A 68 -17.89 12.87 2.65
CA HIS A 68 -19.15 12.36 3.20
C HIS A 68 -19.38 12.81 4.66
N SER A 69 -18.30 13.03 5.41
CA SER A 69 -18.35 13.51 6.79
C SER A 69 -18.54 15.03 6.92
N GLY A 70 -18.50 15.77 5.80
CA GLY A 70 -18.78 17.21 5.71
C GLY A 70 -17.57 18.10 5.38
N ASP A 71 -16.39 17.53 5.12
CA ASP A 71 -15.21 18.31 4.72
C ASP A 71 -15.18 18.55 3.20
N ILE A 72 -15.73 19.68 2.77
CA ILE A 72 -15.71 20.12 1.37
C ILE A 72 -14.33 20.60 0.89
N SER A 73 -13.35 20.82 1.78
CA SER A 73 -12.01 21.30 1.40
C SER A 73 -11.22 20.26 0.59
N VAL A 74 -11.56 18.98 0.76
CA VAL A 74 -10.93 17.85 0.08
C VAL A 74 -11.21 17.88 -1.44
N GLU A 75 -12.38 18.38 -1.84
CA GLU A 75 -12.72 18.56 -3.25
C GLU A 75 -11.83 19.66 -3.87
N ALA A 76 -11.66 20.78 -3.16
CA ALA A 76 -10.82 21.89 -3.61
C ALA A 76 -9.32 21.55 -3.68
N LYS A 77 -8.84 20.59 -2.88
CA LYS A 77 -7.44 20.10 -2.93
C LYS A 77 -7.19 19.09 -4.06
N GLY A 78 -8.24 18.65 -4.77
CA GLY A 78 -8.12 17.73 -5.90
C GLY A 78 -7.76 16.28 -5.50
N TYR A 79 -7.87 15.92 -4.23
CA TYR A 79 -7.56 14.57 -3.72
C TYR A 79 -8.53 13.49 -4.25
N LEU A 80 -9.69 13.90 -4.76
CA LEU A 80 -10.68 13.02 -5.39
C LEU A 80 -10.31 12.60 -6.83
N THR A 81 -9.19 13.08 -7.37
CA THR A 81 -8.77 12.79 -8.75
C THR A 81 -7.87 11.56 -8.89
N LEU A 82 -7.56 10.84 -7.81
CA LEU A 82 -6.64 9.68 -7.79
C LEU A 82 -5.22 10.02 -8.29
N ASN A 83 -4.82 11.29 -8.29
CA ASN A 83 -3.52 11.69 -8.82
C ASN A 83 -2.43 11.58 -7.74
N PRO A 84 -1.45 10.66 -7.86
CA PRO A 84 -0.39 10.49 -6.87
C PRO A 84 0.45 11.75 -6.65
N LEU A 85 0.56 12.60 -7.67
CA LEU A 85 1.37 13.83 -7.65
C LEU A 85 0.70 14.97 -6.86
N LYS A 86 -0.59 14.86 -6.56
CA LYS A 86 -1.33 15.89 -5.82
C LYS A 86 -1.32 15.64 -4.31
N TYR A 87 -0.86 14.49 -3.85
CA TYR A 87 -0.82 14.20 -2.41
C TYR A 87 0.37 14.91 -1.75
N THR A 88 0.08 15.65 -0.68
CA THR A 88 0.96 16.64 -0.02
C THR A 88 2.34 16.11 0.41
N HIS A 89 2.47 14.80 0.64
CA HIS A 89 3.73 14.18 1.05
C HIS A 89 4.18 13.07 0.10
N ALA A 90 3.99 13.22 -1.20
CA ALA A 90 4.41 12.23 -2.21
C ALA A 90 5.87 11.74 -2.02
N LEU A 91 6.77 12.59 -1.53
CA LEU A 91 8.17 12.24 -1.31
C LEU A 91 8.38 11.31 -0.09
N LEU A 92 7.78 11.62 1.07
CA LEU A 92 7.84 10.73 2.24
C LEU A 92 6.91 9.51 2.11
N SER A 93 5.89 9.61 1.26
CA SER A 93 4.78 8.66 1.19
C SER A 93 4.79 7.74 -0.02
N ILE A 94 5.57 8.08 -1.04
CA ILE A 94 5.68 7.27 -2.25
C ILE A 94 7.15 6.93 -2.45
N VAL A 95 8.01 7.95 -2.42
CA VAL A 95 9.43 7.78 -2.76
C VAL A 95 10.17 6.97 -1.70
N LEU A 96 9.98 7.26 -0.41
CA LEU A 96 10.68 6.53 0.64
C LEU A 96 10.28 5.03 0.69
N PRO A 97 8.99 4.65 0.71
CA PRO A 97 8.61 3.23 0.66
C PRO A 97 9.09 2.50 -0.59
N VAL A 98 9.03 3.15 -1.76
CA VAL A 98 9.50 2.56 -3.02
C VAL A 98 11.01 2.36 -3.00
N ILE A 99 11.78 3.31 -2.49
CA ILE A 99 13.24 3.17 -2.33
C ILE A 99 13.58 1.99 -1.43
N PHE A 100 12.86 1.78 -0.32
CA PHE A 100 13.13 0.63 0.57
C PHE A 100 12.69 -0.72 0.01
N VAL A 101 11.58 -0.75 -0.75
CA VAL A 101 11.19 -1.92 -1.54
C VAL A 101 12.30 -2.29 -2.54
N ILE A 102 12.92 -1.28 -3.18
CA ILE A 102 14.06 -1.43 -4.10
C ILE A 102 15.36 -1.82 -3.34
N MET A 103 15.62 -1.27 -2.15
CA MET A 103 16.90 -1.48 -1.46
C MET A 103 16.99 -2.79 -0.66
N GLY A 104 15.88 -3.38 -0.22
CA GLY A 104 16.00 -4.40 0.84
C GLY A 104 14.77 -5.22 1.21
N GLY A 105 13.61 -5.01 0.58
CA GLY A 105 12.48 -5.96 0.70
C GLY A 105 11.47 -5.65 1.81
N ILE A 106 11.51 -4.44 2.36
CA ILE A 106 10.55 -4.01 3.36
C ILE A 106 9.54 -3.11 2.65
N GLY A 107 8.34 -3.65 2.39
CA GLY A 107 7.19 -2.85 1.97
C GLY A 107 6.80 -1.91 3.10
N LEU A 108 6.75 -0.61 2.85
CA LEU A 108 6.42 0.38 3.86
C LEU A 108 5.18 1.17 3.43
N PRO A 109 4.42 1.78 4.34
CA PRO A 109 3.26 2.56 3.99
C PRO A 109 3.70 3.92 3.49
N GLY A 110 2.87 4.49 2.63
CA GLY A 110 2.97 5.92 2.38
C GLY A 110 2.57 6.74 3.59
N GLY A 111 3.29 7.82 3.84
CA GLY A 111 2.91 8.89 4.74
C GLY A 111 1.58 9.56 4.39
N ALA A 112 1.02 10.19 5.42
CA ALA A 112 -0.37 10.61 5.49
C ALA A 112 -0.72 11.84 4.63
N VAL A 113 -1.96 11.86 4.13
CA VAL A 113 -2.60 13.07 3.61
C VAL A 113 -3.11 13.97 4.74
N PHE A 114 -2.85 15.28 4.61
CA PHE A 114 -3.36 16.30 5.52
C PHE A 114 -4.84 16.61 5.26
N ILE A 115 -5.70 16.14 6.18
CA ILE A 115 -7.14 16.41 6.21
C ILE A 115 -7.42 17.56 7.17
N GLU A 116 -8.29 18.51 6.78
CA GLU A 116 -8.70 19.64 7.64
C GLU A 116 -9.74 19.20 8.67
N ARG A 117 -9.26 18.54 9.73
CA ARG A 117 -10.06 17.99 10.84
C ARG A 117 -10.94 19.03 11.55
N GLY A 118 -10.66 20.33 11.39
CA GLY A 118 -11.43 21.41 12.02
C GLY A 118 -12.90 21.52 11.57
N ARG A 119 -13.28 20.95 10.42
CA ARG A 119 -14.66 21.04 9.89
C ARG A 119 -15.53 19.82 10.19
N ILE A 120 -14.97 18.73 10.69
CA ILE A 120 -15.70 17.46 10.89
C ILE A 120 -16.22 17.38 12.33
N LYS A 121 -17.55 17.26 12.48
CA LYS A 121 -18.21 17.14 13.78
C LYS A 121 -18.29 15.68 14.23
N GLY A 122 -17.72 15.36 15.38
CA GLY A 122 -17.90 14.07 16.09
C GLY A 122 -16.71 13.11 16.00
N ARG A 123 -16.34 12.51 17.14
CA ARG A 123 -15.17 11.64 17.31
C ARG A 123 -15.18 10.43 16.37
N TRP A 124 -16.35 9.81 16.20
CA TRP A 124 -16.55 8.67 15.30
C TRP A 124 -16.24 8.98 13.83
N ARG A 125 -16.61 10.17 13.34
CA ARG A 125 -16.34 10.56 11.95
C ARG A 125 -14.84 10.74 11.71
N HIS A 126 -14.13 11.33 12.67
CA HIS A 126 -12.67 11.42 12.62
C HIS A 126 -12.01 10.06 12.59
N SER A 127 -12.43 9.14 13.45
CA SER A 127 -11.90 7.77 13.46
C SER A 127 -12.20 7.03 12.15
N LEU A 128 -13.41 7.19 11.59
CA LEU A 128 -13.79 6.55 10.34
C LEU A 128 -12.98 7.07 9.15
N ILE A 129 -12.73 8.39 9.10
CA ILE A 129 -11.89 8.98 8.07
C ILE A 129 -10.48 8.40 8.14
N SER A 130 -9.87 8.35 9.33
CA SER A 130 -8.55 7.75 9.52
C SER A 130 -8.55 6.24 9.25
N ALA A 131 -9.66 5.52 9.45
CA ALA A 131 -9.73 4.09 9.14
C ALA A 131 -9.90 3.80 7.64
N ALA A 132 -10.41 4.75 6.85
CA ALA A 132 -10.82 4.52 5.46
C ALA A 132 -9.68 4.07 4.54
N GLY A 133 -8.51 4.71 4.63
CA GLY A 133 -7.32 4.31 3.88
C GLY A 133 -6.82 2.92 4.28
N PRO A 134 -6.52 2.66 5.57
CA PRO A 134 -6.09 1.35 6.04
C PRO A 134 -7.06 0.20 5.67
N LEU A 135 -8.37 0.44 5.74
CA LEU A 135 -9.39 -0.54 5.30
C LEU A 135 -9.34 -0.79 3.79
N THR A 136 -8.99 0.22 2.99
CA THR A 136 -8.79 0.07 1.55
C THR A 136 -7.54 -0.75 1.25
N ASN A 137 -6.45 -0.59 2.02
CA ASN A 137 -5.28 -1.46 1.92
C ASN A 137 -5.62 -2.91 2.28
N ILE A 138 -6.44 -3.14 3.34
CA ILE A 138 -6.92 -4.49 3.68
C ILE A 138 -7.73 -5.07 2.53
N LEU A 139 -8.65 -4.31 1.95
CA LEU A 139 -9.46 -4.78 0.82
C LEU A 139 -8.58 -5.11 -0.39
N PHE A 140 -7.59 -4.27 -0.70
CA PHE A 140 -6.66 -4.51 -1.80
C PHE A 140 -5.79 -5.74 -1.54
N ALA A 141 -5.26 -5.89 -0.32
CA ALA A 141 -4.53 -7.08 0.11
C ALA A 141 -5.40 -8.34 -0.05
N ALA A 142 -6.67 -8.27 0.36
CA ALA A 142 -7.63 -9.36 0.20
C ALA A 142 -7.88 -9.72 -1.26
N VAL A 143 -7.99 -8.72 -2.15
CA VAL A 143 -8.13 -8.98 -3.60
C VAL A 143 -6.87 -9.65 -4.17
N CYS A 144 -5.67 -9.23 -3.76
CA CYS A 144 -4.42 -9.85 -4.21
C CYS A 144 -4.26 -11.30 -3.71
N THR A 145 -4.76 -11.60 -2.53
CA THR A 145 -4.63 -12.91 -1.86
C THR A 145 -5.80 -13.85 -2.16
N ALA A 146 -6.94 -13.35 -2.62
CA ALA A 146 -8.13 -14.13 -2.94
C ALA A 146 -7.89 -15.33 -3.87
N PRO A 147 -7.08 -15.22 -4.95
CA PRO A 147 -6.81 -16.38 -5.80
C PRO A 147 -6.16 -17.56 -5.07
N PHE A 148 -5.38 -17.29 -4.01
CA PHE A 148 -4.65 -18.31 -3.25
C PHE A 148 -5.57 -19.14 -2.37
N TRP A 149 -6.36 -18.51 -1.48
CA TRP A 149 -7.27 -19.26 -0.61
C TRP A 149 -8.52 -19.78 -1.32
N LEU A 150 -8.91 -19.21 -2.47
CA LEU A 150 -10.00 -19.75 -3.30
C LEU A 150 -9.55 -20.90 -4.20
N HIS A 151 -8.27 -21.28 -4.15
CA HIS A 151 -7.67 -22.29 -5.03
C HIS A 151 -7.88 -22.00 -6.52
N ALA A 152 -7.97 -20.72 -6.90
CA ALA A 152 -8.24 -20.26 -8.26
C ALA A 152 -6.96 -20.05 -9.10
N LEU A 153 -5.83 -20.62 -8.65
CA LEU A 153 -4.52 -20.49 -9.29
C LEU A 153 -4.16 -21.70 -10.19
N SER A 154 -5.06 -22.66 -10.36
CA SER A 154 -4.85 -23.78 -11.29
C SER A 154 -4.71 -23.28 -12.72
N GLY A 155 -3.59 -23.60 -13.38
CA GLY A 155 -3.30 -23.15 -14.74
C GLY A 155 -2.74 -21.73 -14.83
N VAL A 156 -2.56 -21.03 -13.70
CA VAL A 156 -1.87 -19.73 -13.66
C VAL A 156 -0.36 -19.93 -13.81
N PRO A 157 0.31 -19.18 -14.70
CA PRO A 157 1.76 -19.19 -14.83
C PRO A 157 2.46 -18.95 -13.49
N ALA A 158 3.47 -19.77 -13.17
CA ALA A 158 4.15 -19.74 -11.88
C ALA A 158 4.73 -18.35 -11.55
N VAL A 159 5.35 -17.67 -12.53
CA VAL A 159 5.94 -16.34 -12.33
C VAL A 159 4.88 -15.30 -12.00
N PHE A 160 3.71 -15.34 -12.65
CA PHE A 160 2.61 -14.43 -12.31
C PHE A 160 2.12 -14.65 -10.89
N ARG A 161 1.98 -15.92 -10.48
CA ARG A 161 1.65 -16.28 -9.10
C ARG A 161 2.67 -15.72 -8.10
N TYR A 162 3.97 -15.83 -8.38
CA TYR A 162 5.03 -15.28 -7.52
C TYR A 162 4.99 -13.76 -7.46
N ALA A 163 4.80 -13.08 -8.60
CA ALA A 163 4.65 -11.63 -8.65
C ALA A 163 3.42 -11.15 -7.84
N LEU A 164 2.29 -11.86 -7.95
CA LEU A 164 1.08 -11.58 -7.19
C LEU A 164 1.28 -11.84 -5.69
N ALA A 165 1.97 -12.91 -5.31
CA ALA A 165 2.31 -13.22 -3.91
C ALA A 165 3.18 -12.11 -3.31
N PHE A 166 4.19 -11.63 -4.03
CA PHE A 166 5.04 -10.53 -3.56
C PHE A 166 4.26 -9.20 -3.47
N LEU A 167 3.38 -8.89 -4.44
CA LEU A 167 2.49 -7.74 -4.31
C LEU A 167 1.58 -7.89 -3.08
N ALA A 168 1.00 -9.05 -2.83
CA ALA A 168 0.20 -9.34 -1.63
C ALA A 168 0.99 -9.10 -0.33
N LEU A 169 2.25 -9.55 -0.27
CA LEU A 169 3.16 -9.27 0.85
C LEU A 169 3.26 -7.77 1.12
N LEU A 170 3.53 -6.96 0.08
CA LEU A 170 3.62 -5.50 0.23
C LEU A 170 2.30 -4.89 0.72
N GLN A 171 1.15 -5.38 0.26
CA GLN A 171 -0.17 -4.85 0.65
C GLN A 171 -0.53 -5.20 2.09
N VAL A 172 -0.28 -6.44 2.53
CA VAL A 172 -0.45 -6.85 3.93
C VAL A 172 0.46 -6.03 4.83
N THR A 173 1.72 -5.85 4.43
CA THR A 173 2.70 -5.06 5.17
C THR A 173 2.24 -3.59 5.32
N ALA A 174 1.81 -2.97 4.21
CA ALA A 174 1.27 -1.61 4.23
C ALA A 174 0.00 -1.49 5.07
N ALA A 175 -0.89 -2.49 5.06
CA ALA A 175 -2.07 -2.51 5.91
C ALA A 175 -1.70 -2.54 7.40
N ILE A 176 -0.85 -3.49 7.83
CA ILE A 176 -0.45 -3.63 9.25
C ILE A 176 0.18 -2.34 9.75
N LEU A 177 1.14 -1.81 9.00
CA LEU A 177 1.87 -0.60 9.39
C LEU A 177 0.94 0.62 9.44
N ASN A 178 -0.01 0.78 8.51
CA ASN A 178 -1.00 1.86 8.58
C ASN A 178 -1.98 1.72 9.76
N PHE A 179 -2.19 0.52 10.29
CA PHE A 179 -2.98 0.32 11.51
C PHE A 179 -2.19 0.51 12.81
N LEU A 180 -0.86 0.69 12.76
CA LEU A 180 -0.08 0.91 13.96
C LEU A 180 -0.53 2.20 14.67
N PRO A 181 -0.68 2.18 16.00
CA PRO A 181 -1.10 3.34 16.79
C PRO A 181 0.07 4.32 17.02
N VAL A 182 0.85 4.61 15.97
CA VAL A 182 2.00 5.51 16.02
C VAL A 182 1.60 6.90 15.50
N PRO A 183 1.94 7.99 16.22
CA PRO A 183 1.59 9.35 15.82
C PRO A 183 2.05 9.65 14.39
N GLY A 184 1.17 10.16 13.53
CA GLY A 184 1.48 10.42 12.12
C GLY A 184 1.13 9.28 11.16
N LEU A 185 0.76 8.10 11.68
CA LEU A 185 0.10 7.04 10.92
C LEU A 185 -1.41 7.06 11.16
N ASP A 186 -2.14 6.41 10.25
CA ASP A 186 -3.60 6.39 10.27
C ASP A 186 -4.20 5.69 11.48
N GLY A 187 -3.56 4.61 11.94
CA GLY A 187 -3.96 3.87 13.14
C GLY A 187 -4.00 4.74 14.39
N TYR A 188 -3.04 5.66 14.54
CA TYR A 188 -3.12 6.68 15.58
C TYR A 188 -4.28 7.65 15.32
N GLY A 189 -4.50 8.07 14.07
CA GLY A 189 -5.65 8.90 13.69
C GLY A 189 -7.01 8.27 14.01
N VAL A 190 -7.12 6.94 14.09
CA VAL A 190 -8.32 6.24 14.56
C VAL A 190 -8.52 6.44 16.06
N LEU A 191 -7.45 6.35 16.85
CA LEU A 191 -7.47 6.45 18.32
C LEU A 191 -7.47 7.89 18.83
N GLU A 192 -6.84 8.81 18.09
CA GLU A 192 -6.62 10.19 18.50
C GLU A 192 -7.90 10.90 18.96
N PRO A 193 -9.07 10.77 18.28
CA PRO A 193 -10.31 11.40 18.72
C PRO A 193 -10.81 10.94 20.09
N TRP A 194 -10.29 9.84 20.62
CA TRP A 194 -10.63 9.25 21.92
C TRP A 194 -9.65 9.64 23.03
N LEU A 195 -8.43 10.05 22.67
CA LEU A 195 -7.41 10.47 23.63
C LEU A 195 -7.79 11.80 24.31
N SER A 196 -7.32 11.97 25.56
CA SER A 196 -7.49 13.23 26.29
C SER A 196 -6.74 14.38 25.61
N ARG A 197 -7.20 15.62 25.80
CA ARG A 197 -6.53 16.80 25.21
C ARG A 197 -5.07 16.94 25.63
N LYS A 198 -4.74 16.51 26.87
CA LYS A 198 -3.37 16.54 27.39
C LYS A 198 -2.46 15.60 26.60
N VAL A 199 -2.90 14.36 26.38
CA VAL A 199 -2.14 13.36 25.61
C VAL A 199 -1.94 13.84 24.18
N ARG A 200 -2.99 14.34 23.50
CA ARG A 200 -2.85 14.82 22.12
C ARG A 200 -1.81 15.93 21.99
N ARG A 201 -1.84 16.94 22.86
CA ARG A 201 -0.86 18.04 22.84
C ARG A 201 0.57 17.59 23.09
N GLN A 202 0.77 16.54 23.90
CA GLN A 202 2.10 15.98 24.15
C GLN A 202 2.61 15.18 22.94
N VAL A 203 1.70 14.56 22.19
CA VAL A 203 2.03 13.63 21.11
C VAL A 203 2.12 14.32 19.74
N GLU A 204 1.37 15.39 19.53
CA GLU A 204 1.30 16.17 18.28
C GLU A 204 2.68 16.57 17.71
N PRO A 205 3.68 17.03 18.51
CA PRO A 205 5.00 17.35 17.97
C PRO A 205 5.76 16.17 17.38
N PHE A 206 5.41 14.94 17.77
CA PHE A 206 6.06 13.71 17.31
C PHE A 206 5.44 13.14 16.03
N ALA A 207 4.25 13.61 15.62
CA ALA A 207 3.55 13.08 14.44
C ALA A 207 4.39 13.12 13.14
N PRO A 208 5.16 14.18 12.83
CA PRO A 208 6.01 14.18 11.63
C PRO A 208 7.13 13.12 11.66
N PHE A 209 7.53 12.68 12.86
CA PHE A 209 8.60 11.72 13.07
C PHE A 209 8.10 10.27 13.19
N GLY A 210 6.79 10.02 13.25
CA GLY A 210 6.29 8.67 13.53
C GLY A 210 6.63 7.65 12.45
N LEU A 211 6.50 8.03 11.18
CA LEU A 211 6.92 7.17 10.07
C LEU A 211 8.43 6.87 10.15
N LEU A 212 9.25 7.87 10.49
CA LEU A 212 10.69 7.69 10.71
C LEU A 212 10.98 6.76 11.90
N ALA A 213 10.25 6.93 13.01
CA ALA A 213 10.39 6.08 14.19
C ALA A 213 10.09 4.62 13.86
N VAL A 214 9.02 4.34 13.10
CA VAL A 214 8.71 2.98 12.65
C VAL A 214 9.86 2.38 11.84
N PHE A 215 10.51 3.14 10.95
CA PHE A 215 11.68 2.64 10.23
C PHE A 215 12.85 2.31 11.15
N VAL A 216 13.17 3.19 12.09
CA VAL A 216 14.27 2.96 13.04
C VAL A 216 13.99 1.71 13.87
N PHE A 217 12.75 1.50 14.31
CA PHE A 217 12.38 0.29 15.04
C PHE A 217 12.45 -0.96 14.17
N LEU A 218 12.03 -0.90 12.90
CA LEU A 218 12.14 -2.04 11.97
C LEU A 218 13.59 -2.38 11.58
N TRP A 219 14.57 -1.51 11.88
CA TRP A 219 16.00 -1.81 11.73
C TRP A 219 16.53 -2.71 12.86
N VAL A 220 15.83 -2.76 14.00
CA VAL A 220 16.16 -3.67 15.10
C VAL A 220 15.81 -5.10 14.67
N PRO A 221 16.79 -6.03 14.59
CA PRO A 221 16.57 -7.37 14.02
C PRO A 221 15.43 -8.15 14.68
N GLU A 222 15.27 -8.00 16.00
CA GLU A 222 14.23 -8.68 16.78
C GLU A 222 12.84 -8.15 16.42
N VAL A 223 12.70 -6.84 16.30
CA VAL A 223 11.43 -6.19 15.91
C VAL A 223 11.09 -6.55 14.47
N ASN A 224 12.09 -6.52 13.58
CA ASN A 224 11.95 -6.91 12.19
C ASN A 224 11.44 -8.35 12.07
N ARG A 225 12.07 -9.30 12.78
CA ARG A 225 11.67 -10.71 12.79
C ARG A 225 10.22 -10.88 13.23
N VAL A 226 9.85 -10.31 14.39
CA VAL A 226 8.48 -10.41 14.91
C VAL A 226 7.47 -9.81 13.93
N PHE A 227 7.81 -8.69 13.31
CA PHE A 227 6.95 -8.03 12.33
C PHE A 227 6.73 -8.90 11.09
N PHE A 228 7.79 -9.46 10.49
CA PHE A 228 7.66 -10.32 9.32
C PHE A 228 7.06 -11.70 9.66
N ASP A 229 7.30 -12.24 10.86
CA ASP A 229 6.63 -13.45 11.33
C ASP A 229 5.11 -13.28 11.39
N LEU A 230 4.63 -12.10 11.81
CA LEU A 230 3.22 -11.75 11.80
C LEU A 230 2.68 -11.65 10.35
N VAL A 231 3.41 -10.95 9.48
CA VAL A 231 3.04 -10.82 8.05
C VAL A 231 2.93 -12.20 7.40
N ASP A 232 3.91 -13.06 7.62
CA ASP A 232 3.96 -14.41 7.08
C ASP A 232 2.89 -15.32 7.69
N ALA A 233 2.58 -15.17 8.97
CA ALA A 233 1.46 -15.88 9.60
C ALA A 233 0.13 -15.53 8.94
N ILE A 234 -0.11 -14.24 8.66
CA ILE A 234 -1.31 -13.77 7.95
C ILE A 234 -1.33 -14.35 6.53
N LEU A 235 -0.25 -14.18 5.77
CA LEU A 235 -0.16 -14.66 4.38
C LEU A 235 -0.34 -16.17 4.27
N ARG A 236 0.26 -16.96 5.16
CA ARG A 236 0.05 -18.41 5.23
C ARG A 236 -1.41 -18.75 5.51
N GLY A 237 -2.06 -18.03 6.41
CA GLY A 237 -3.50 -18.17 6.67
C GLY A 237 -4.37 -17.83 5.45
N LEU A 238 -3.87 -16.98 4.56
CA LEU A 238 -4.48 -16.59 3.29
C LEU A 238 -4.02 -17.47 2.10
N GLY A 239 -3.31 -18.58 2.37
CA GLY A 239 -2.86 -19.53 1.35
C GLY A 239 -1.64 -19.08 0.53
N VAL A 240 -0.99 -17.98 0.90
CA VAL A 240 0.23 -17.49 0.24
C VAL A 240 1.45 -18.04 0.99
N SER A 241 2.30 -18.80 0.30
CA SER A 241 3.50 -19.38 0.92
C SER A 241 4.66 -18.39 0.96
N GLN A 242 5.53 -18.52 1.96
CA GLN A 242 6.79 -17.77 2.06
C GLN A 242 7.71 -17.99 0.85
N LEU A 243 7.65 -19.19 0.25
CA LEU A 243 8.43 -19.49 -0.95
C LEU A 243 7.94 -18.67 -2.16
N GLU A 244 6.63 -18.50 -2.33
CA GLU A 244 6.07 -17.71 -3.42
C GLU A 244 6.40 -16.23 -3.28
N THR A 245 6.33 -15.67 -2.06
CA THR A 245 6.70 -14.28 -1.80
C THR A 245 8.19 -14.05 -2.00
N TYR A 246 9.04 -14.98 -1.56
CA TYR A 246 10.49 -14.95 -1.77
C TYR A 246 10.87 -15.00 -3.25
N ILE A 247 10.33 -15.95 -4.02
CA ILE A 247 10.62 -16.04 -5.45
C ILE A 247 10.13 -14.78 -6.19
N GLY A 248 8.95 -14.26 -5.81
CA GLY A 248 8.43 -13.01 -6.37
C GLY A 248 9.36 -11.82 -6.10
N GLN A 249 9.95 -11.76 -4.91
CA GLN A 249 10.95 -10.76 -4.53
C GLN A 249 12.23 -10.89 -5.35
N GLU A 250 12.71 -12.11 -5.61
CA GLU A 250 13.88 -12.35 -6.46
C GLU A 250 13.64 -11.87 -7.90
N TYR A 251 12.47 -12.16 -8.48
CA TYR A 251 12.10 -11.61 -9.80
C TYR A 251 11.97 -10.08 -9.79
N PHE A 252 11.45 -9.52 -8.70
CA PHE A 252 11.33 -8.08 -8.53
C PHE A 252 12.69 -7.38 -8.53
N ARG A 253 13.72 -8.02 -7.95
CA ARG A 253 15.10 -7.51 -7.85
C ARG A 253 15.97 -7.88 -9.04
N PHE A 254 15.44 -7.71 -10.25
CA PHE A 254 16.09 -8.14 -11.49
C PHE A 254 17.51 -7.55 -11.70
N TRP A 255 17.86 -6.44 -11.06
CA TRP A 255 19.20 -5.82 -11.13
C TRP A 255 20.25 -6.51 -10.26
N GLN A 256 19.87 -7.45 -9.37
CA GLN A 256 20.81 -8.20 -8.52
C GLN A 256 21.32 -9.49 -9.19
N GLY A 257 20.85 -9.80 -10.40
CA GLY A 257 21.20 -11.01 -11.15
C GLY A 257 19.99 -11.90 -11.40
N ALA A 258 20.23 -13.10 -11.94
CA ALA A 258 19.17 -14.09 -12.14
C ALA A 258 18.61 -14.55 -10.78
N PRO A 259 17.28 -14.79 -10.67
CA PRO A 259 16.65 -15.26 -9.44
C PRO A 259 17.37 -16.51 -8.92
N GLN A 260 17.82 -16.49 -7.66
CA GLN A 260 18.40 -17.67 -7.04
C GLN A 260 17.27 -18.59 -6.57
N LEU A 261 16.63 -19.27 -7.52
CA LEU A 261 15.57 -20.22 -7.22
C LEU A 261 16.14 -21.33 -6.33
N PRO A 262 15.49 -21.66 -5.20
CA PRO A 262 15.88 -22.81 -4.40
C PRO A 262 15.92 -24.02 -5.32
N GLN A 263 17.06 -24.72 -5.37
CA GLN A 263 17.14 -25.93 -6.17
C GLN A 263 16.09 -26.90 -5.62
N THR A 264 15.09 -27.24 -6.43
CA THR A 264 14.19 -28.37 -6.19
C THR A 264 14.99 -29.67 -6.30
N GLY A 265 15.91 -29.87 -5.36
CA GLY A 265 16.72 -31.06 -5.19
C GLY A 265 16.18 -31.86 -4.02
N GLY A 266 15.24 -32.76 -4.31
CA GLY A 266 14.81 -33.83 -3.41
C GLY A 266 13.77 -33.39 -2.38
N LEU A 267 12.50 -33.68 -2.68
CA LEU A 267 11.46 -34.21 -1.77
C LEU A 267 10.12 -34.07 -2.52
N PHE A 268 9.93 -34.97 -3.48
CA PHE A 268 8.62 -35.52 -3.82
C PHE A 268 8.34 -36.67 -2.86
#